data_AF-A0A6L6ZYX3-F1
#
_entry.id   AF-A0A6L6ZYX3-F1
#
_cell.length_a   1.000
_cell.length_b   1.000
_cell.length_c   1.000
_cell.angle_alpha   90.00
_cell.angle_beta   90.00
_cell.angle_gamma   90.00
#
_symmetry.space_group_name_H-M   'P 1'
#
loop_
_entity.id
_entity.type
_entity.pdbx_description
1 polymer ?
#
loop_
_entity_poly.entity_id
_entity_poly.type
_entity_poly.pdbx_seq_one_letter_code
_entity_poly.pdbx_strand_id
1 'polypeptide(L)'
;MIIATAGHVDHGKTTLLQAITGVNADRLPEEKKRGMTIDLGYAYWPQPDGRVPGFIDVPGHEKFLSNMLAGVGGIDHALLVVACDDGVMAQTREHLAILQLTGNPMLTVALTKADRVDEARVNEVERQVKEVLREYGFAEAKLFITAATEGRGIDALREHLLQLPGREHASQHSFRLAIDRAFTVKGAGLVVTGTALSGEVKVGDSLWLTGVNKPMRVRAL
;
A
#
# COMPACT_ATOMS: atom_id res chain seq x y z
N MET A 1 -2.24 -0.93 -11.30
CA MET A 1 -1.95 -1.87 -10.21
C MET A 1 -1.60 -1.08 -8.97
N ILE A 2 -2.36 -1.27 -7.91
CA ILE A 2 -2.17 -0.62 -6.61
C ILE A 2 -1.76 -1.67 -5.57
N ILE A 3 -0.63 -1.40 -4.91
CA ILE A 3 -0.04 -2.24 -3.87
C ILE A 3 -0.05 -1.45 -2.56
N ALA A 4 -0.83 -1.88 -1.58
CA ALA A 4 -0.81 -1.24 -0.26
C ALA A 4 0.21 -1.91 0.65
N THR A 5 1.12 -1.14 1.25
CA THR A 5 2.01 -1.64 2.30
C THR A 5 1.31 -1.58 3.64
N ALA A 6 1.31 -2.70 4.36
CA ALA A 6 0.68 -2.85 5.66
C ALA A 6 1.67 -3.48 6.65
N GLY A 7 1.52 -3.22 7.94
CA GLY A 7 2.31 -3.86 8.99
C GLY A 7 2.43 -2.95 10.21
N HIS A 8 2.99 -3.50 11.29
CA HIS A 8 3.25 -2.76 12.54
C HIS A 8 4.11 -1.50 12.31
N VAL A 9 3.98 -0.53 13.21
CA VAL A 9 4.85 0.65 13.28
C VAL A 9 6.32 0.21 13.35
N ASP A 10 7.22 0.97 12.72
CA ASP A 10 8.68 0.74 12.74
C ASP A 10 9.19 -0.62 12.22
N HIS A 11 8.33 -1.39 11.53
CA HIS A 11 8.76 -2.57 10.77
C HIS A 11 9.41 -2.23 9.42
N GLY A 12 9.58 -0.95 9.08
CA GLY A 12 10.32 -0.51 7.90
C GLY A 12 9.51 -0.47 6.60
N LYS A 13 8.19 -0.27 6.66
CA LYS A 13 7.32 -0.11 5.47
C LYS A 13 7.83 0.98 4.52
N THR A 14 8.01 2.19 5.02
CA THR A 14 8.46 3.35 4.25
C THR A 14 9.88 3.16 3.72
N THR A 15 10.77 2.58 4.52
CA THR A 15 12.14 2.25 4.08
C THR A 15 12.15 1.23 2.95
N LEU A 16 11.29 0.21 3.02
CA LEU A 16 11.12 -0.79 1.97
C LEU A 16 10.57 -0.16 0.69
N LEU A 17 9.56 0.72 0.79
CA LEU A 17 9.03 1.45 -0.36
C LEU A 17 10.07 2.33 -1.02
N GLN A 18 10.89 3.04 -0.24
CA GLN A 18 11.98 3.84 -0.77
C GLN A 18 13.04 2.95 -1.46
N ALA A 19 13.36 1.79 -0.89
CA ALA A 19 14.28 0.85 -1.51
C ALA A 19 13.74 0.29 -2.84
N ILE A 20 12.42 0.04 -2.94
CA ILE A 20 11.79 -0.46 -4.17
C ILE A 20 11.70 0.63 -5.23
N THR A 21 11.13 1.79 -4.87
CA THR A 21 10.65 2.82 -5.81
C THR A 21 11.61 4.00 -5.98
N GLY A 22 12.53 4.21 -5.04
CA GLY A 22 13.34 5.43 -4.94
C GLY A 22 12.60 6.65 -4.38
N VAL A 23 11.31 6.53 -4.04
CA VAL A 23 10.47 7.63 -3.54
C VAL A 23 10.31 7.51 -2.03
N ASN A 24 10.54 8.62 -1.31
CA ASN A 24 10.20 8.70 0.11
C ASN A 24 8.72 9.08 0.26
N ALA A 25 7.94 8.21 0.89
CA ALA A 25 6.50 8.40 1.08
C ALA A 25 6.16 9.38 2.22
N ASP A 26 7.09 9.63 3.15
CA ASP A 26 6.89 10.58 4.25
C ASP A 26 6.92 12.01 3.73
N ARG A 27 5.77 12.68 3.80
CA ARG A 27 5.59 14.03 3.26
C ARG A 27 5.57 15.07 4.35
N LEU A 28 4.91 14.78 5.48
CA LEU A 28 4.67 15.77 6.51
C LEU A 28 5.97 16.01 7.32
N PRO A 29 6.26 17.27 7.68
CA PRO A 29 7.40 17.57 8.56
C PRO A 29 7.33 16.80 9.90
N GLU A 30 6.12 16.52 10.38
CA GLU A 30 5.90 15.74 11.59
C GLU A 30 6.24 14.26 11.42
N GLU A 31 5.93 13.66 10.27
CA GLU A 31 6.30 12.27 9.95
C GLU A 31 7.82 12.12 9.97
N LYS A 32 8.53 13.03 9.30
CA LYS A 32 10.00 13.06 9.26
C LYS A 32 10.62 13.29 10.63
N LYS A 33 9.99 14.12 11.47
CA LYS A 33 10.49 14.42 12.82
C LYS A 33 10.27 13.26 13.79
N ARG A 34 9.17 12.51 13.63
CA ARG A 34 8.78 11.41 14.52
C ARG A 34 9.20 10.04 14.01
N GLY A 35 9.62 9.91 12.75
CA GLY A 35 9.98 8.64 12.13
C GLY A 35 8.80 7.70 11.91
N MET A 36 7.58 8.23 11.84
CA MET A 36 6.35 7.43 11.72
C MET A 36 5.42 8.02 10.67
N THR A 37 4.80 7.15 9.86
CA THR A 37 3.74 7.52 8.90
C THR A 37 2.45 7.86 9.65
N ILE A 38 1.92 9.07 9.45
CA ILE A 38 0.74 9.59 10.14
C ILE A 38 -0.49 9.52 9.21
N ASP A 39 -0.29 9.87 7.94
CA ASP A 39 -1.31 9.85 6.91
C ASP A 39 -0.90 8.91 5.76
N LEU A 40 -1.79 8.69 4.80
CA LEU A 40 -1.51 7.84 3.64
C LEU A 40 -0.36 8.43 2.80
N GLY A 41 0.72 7.67 2.71
CA GLY A 41 1.84 7.94 1.81
C GLY A 41 1.57 7.37 0.41
N TYR A 42 2.02 8.05 -0.63
CA TYR A 42 1.88 7.58 -2.01
C TYR A 42 3.23 7.56 -2.70
N ALA A 43 3.58 6.44 -3.31
CA ALA A 43 4.75 6.30 -4.16
C ALA A 43 4.35 5.66 -5.49
N TYR A 44 4.93 6.11 -6.58
CA TYR A 44 4.67 5.57 -7.92
C TYR A 44 5.98 5.12 -8.52
N TRP A 45 5.98 3.99 -9.21
CA TRP A 45 7.20 3.37 -9.73
C TRP A 45 7.15 3.19 -11.25
N PRO A 46 7.44 4.25 -12.04
CA PRO A 46 7.38 4.16 -13.50
C PRO A 46 8.34 3.10 -14.06
N GLN A 47 7.83 2.25 -14.95
CA GLN A 47 8.60 1.21 -15.63
C GLN A 47 8.87 1.57 -17.10
N PRO A 48 9.97 1.03 -17.70
CA PRO A 48 10.28 1.24 -19.12
C PRO A 48 9.20 0.76 -20.09
N ASP A 49 8.34 -0.19 -19.67
CA ASP A 49 7.23 -0.72 -20.46
C ASP A 49 5.96 0.16 -20.39
N GLY A 50 6.03 1.30 -19.71
CA GLY A 50 4.92 2.25 -19.57
C GLY A 50 3.97 1.94 -18.41
N ARG A 51 4.10 0.79 -17.72
CA ARG A 51 3.34 0.51 -16.50
C ARG A 51 3.83 1.37 -15.35
N VAL A 52 2.92 1.75 -14.46
CA VAL A 52 3.24 2.48 -13.24
C VAL A 52 2.54 1.83 -12.05
N PRO A 53 3.17 0.85 -11.38
CA PRO A 53 2.71 0.38 -10.08
C PRO A 53 2.59 1.55 -9.10
N GLY A 54 1.42 1.69 -8.50
CA GLY A 54 1.15 2.63 -7.42
C GLY A 54 1.28 1.93 -6.08
N PHE A 55 1.90 2.60 -5.12
CA PHE A 55 2.07 2.14 -3.76
C PHE A 55 1.35 3.09 -2.81
N ILE A 56 0.62 2.52 -1.86
CA ILE A 56 -0.02 3.24 -0.77
C ILE A 56 0.63 2.79 0.54
N ASP A 57 1.35 3.68 1.21
CA ASP A 57 1.90 3.43 2.54
C ASP A 57 0.84 3.74 3.59
N VAL A 58 0.30 2.69 4.21
CA VAL A 58 -0.72 2.85 5.25
C VAL A 58 -0.05 2.99 6.62
N PRO A 59 -0.57 3.88 7.49
CA PRO A 59 -0.03 4.03 8.83
C PRO A 59 -0.24 2.73 9.62
N GLY A 60 0.77 2.34 10.39
CA GLY A 60 0.71 1.14 11.23
C GLY A 60 0.10 1.35 12.60
N HIS A 61 -0.06 2.61 13.04
CA HIS A 61 -0.45 2.91 14.41
C HIS A 61 -1.98 2.86 14.57
N GLU A 62 -2.46 2.24 15.66
CA GLU A 62 -3.90 2.10 16.00
C GLU A 62 -4.72 3.40 15.88
N LYS A 63 -4.17 4.54 16.33
CA LYS A 63 -4.79 5.88 16.24
C LYS A 63 -5.08 6.35 14.82
N PHE A 64 -4.44 5.75 13.80
CA PHE A 64 -4.57 6.11 12.40
C PHE A 64 -5.25 5.01 11.56
N LEU A 65 -5.93 4.07 12.22
CA LEU A 65 -6.69 3.00 11.56
C LEU A 65 -7.72 3.54 10.56
N SER A 66 -8.38 4.67 10.88
CA SER A 66 -9.33 5.33 9.98
C SER A 66 -8.67 5.73 8.65
N ASN A 67 -7.41 6.15 8.68
CA ASN A 67 -6.67 6.56 7.49
C ASN A 67 -6.27 5.33 6.68
N MET A 68 -5.82 4.25 7.35
CA MET A 68 -5.60 2.96 6.68
C MET A 68 -6.86 2.49 5.95
N LEU A 69 -8.02 2.53 6.60
CA LEU A 69 -9.29 2.09 6.00
C LEU A 69 -9.65 2.88 4.73
N ALA A 70 -9.28 4.16 4.65
CA ALA A 70 -9.46 4.95 3.44
C ALA A 70 -8.52 4.52 2.29
N GLY A 71 -7.32 4.03 2.60
CA GLY A 71 -6.30 3.63 1.62
C GLY A 71 -6.38 2.18 1.14
N VAL A 72 -7.05 1.29 1.88
CA VAL A 72 -7.21 -0.13 1.49
C VAL A 72 -8.37 -0.37 0.51
N GLY A 73 -9.17 0.66 0.23
CA GLY A 73 -10.29 0.57 -0.71
C GLY A 73 -9.80 0.41 -2.16
N GLY A 74 -10.07 -0.74 -2.78
CA GLY A 74 -9.74 -0.97 -4.19
C GLY A 74 -8.29 -1.38 -4.46
N ILE A 75 -7.59 -1.91 -3.45
CA ILE A 75 -6.24 -2.46 -3.64
C ILE A 75 -6.30 -3.75 -4.48
N ASP A 76 -5.31 -3.92 -5.36
CA ASP A 76 -5.15 -5.14 -6.15
C ASP A 76 -4.38 -6.19 -5.35
N HIS A 77 -3.37 -5.73 -4.62
CA HIS A 77 -2.43 -6.55 -3.87
C HIS A 77 -2.02 -5.87 -2.57
N ALA A 78 -1.75 -6.66 -1.53
CA ALA A 78 -1.21 -6.17 -0.27
C ALA A 78 0.22 -6.66 -0.05
N LEU A 79 1.09 -5.78 0.44
CA LEU A 79 2.46 -6.09 0.85
C LEU A 79 2.55 -5.94 2.38
N LEU A 80 2.49 -7.07 3.09
CA LEU A 80 2.63 -7.09 4.54
C LEU A 80 4.10 -7.08 4.93
N VAL A 81 4.50 -6.11 5.74
CA VAL A 81 5.87 -5.93 6.22
C VAL A 81 5.97 -6.36 7.67
N VAL A 82 6.86 -7.32 7.93
CA VAL A 82 7.08 -7.91 9.25
C VAL A 82 8.56 -7.87 9.56
N ALA A 83 8.98 -7.20 10.62
CA ALA A 83 10.39 -7.16 10.99
C ALA A 83 10.80 -8.46 11.69
N CYS A 84 11.98 -8.98 11.39
CA CYS A 84 12.47 -10.25 11.95
C CYS A 84 12.89 -10.14 13.44
N ASP A 85 13.20 -8.92 13.91
CA ASP A 85 13.50 -8.68 15.33
C ASP A 85 12.24 -8.90 16.19
N ASP A 86 11.14 -8.24 15.84
CA ASP A 86 9.89 -8.28 16.60
C ASP A 86 9.00 -9.49 16.23
N GLY A 87 9.02 -9.92 14.97
CA GLY A 87 8.11 -10.95 14.45
C GLY A 87 6.69 -10.41 14.24
N VAL A 88 5.69 -11.30 14.35
CA VAL A 88 4.29 -10.91 14.15
C VAL A 88 3.75 -10.15 15.36
N MET A 89 3.38 -8.88 15.15
CA MET A 89 2.84 -8.00 16.19
C MET A 89 1.31 -7.85 16.11
N ALA A 90 0.71 -7.26 17.14
CA ALA A 90 -0.75 -7.05 17.23
C ALA A 90 -1.31 -6.26 16.03
N GLN A 91 -0.63 -5.18 15.61
CA GLN A 91 -1.04 -4.38 14.45
C GLN A 91 -0.89 -5.15 13.13
N THR A 92 0.08 -6.05 13.03
CA THR A 92 0.19 -6.96 11.86
C THR A 92 -1.04 -7.85 11.76
N ARG A 93 -1.51 -8.41 12.88
CA ARG A 93 -2.73 -9.23 12.97
C ARG A 93 -3.99 -8.41 12.68
N GLU A 94 -4.07 -7.19 13.20
CA GLU A 94 -5.17 -6.25 12.93
C GLU A 94 -5.26 -5.91 11.43
N HIS A 95 -4.12 -5.63 10.79
CA HIS A 95 -4.08 -5.36 9.36
C HIS A 95 -4.48 -6.58 8.54
N LEU A 96 -4.04 -7.79 8.91
CA LEU A 96 -4.48 -9.03 8.27
C LEU A 96 -6.00 -9.23 8.38
N ALA A 97 -6.58 -8.94 9.55
CA ALA A 97 -8.02 -8.99 9.75
C ALA A 97 -8.75 -7.99 8.83
N ILE A 98 -8.26 -6.76 8.72
CA ILE A 98 -8.84 -5.75 7.83
C ILE A 98 -8.75 -6.18 6.37
N LEU A 99 -7.59 -6.65 5.92
CA LEU A 99 -7.40 -7.13 4.53
C LEU A 99 -8.30 -8.33 4.21
N GLN A 100 -8.52 -9.21 5.18
CA GLN A 100 -9.45 -10.33 5.05
C GLN A 100 -10.89 -9.83 4.89
N LEU A 101 -11.31 -8.84 5.67
CA LEU A 101 -12.66 -8.24 5.60
C LEU A 101 -12.89 -7.39 4.34
N THR A 102 -11.85 -6.76 3.78
CA THR A 102 -11.98 -5.88 2.60
C THR A 102 -11.95 -6.62 1.26
N GLY A 103 -11.92 -7.96 1.28
CA GLY A 103 -12.05 -8.79 0.09
C GLY A 103 -10.86 -9.73 -0.17
N ASN A 104 -9.99 -9.94 0.82
CA ASN A 104 -8.90 -10.93 0.78
C ASN A 104 -8.03 -10.82 -0.49
N PRO A 105 -7.33 -9.68 -0.70
CA PRO A 105 -6.47 -9.50 -1.85
C PRO A 105 -5.32 -10.52 -1.83
N MET A 106 -4.69 -10.75 -2.98
CA MET A 106 -3.42 -11.47 -2.99
C MET A 106 -2.42 -10.74 -2.08
N LEU A 107 -1.62 -11.53 -1.36
CA LEU A 107 -0.72 -11.03 -0.33
C LEU A 107 0.72 -11.49 -0.58
N THR A 108 1.65 -10.55 -0.49
CA THR A 108 3.09 -10.82 -0.37
C THR A 108 3.53 -10.42 1.02
N VAL A 109 4.42 -11.18 1.63
CA VAL A 109 5.06 -10.79 2.89
C VAL A 109 6.53 -10.46 2.66
N ALA A 110 6.95 -9.29 3.13
CA ALA A 110 8.36 -8.92 3.22
C ALA A 110 8.81 -8.99 4.69
N LEU A 111 9.72 -9.92 4.97
CA LEU A 111 10.41 -10.02 6.24
C LEU A 111 11.58 -9.04 6.24
N THR A 112 11.51 -7.96 7.03
CA THR A 112 12.50 -6.88 7.06
C THR A 112 13.46 -7.03 8.24
N LYS A 113 14.50 -6.17 8.28
CA LYS A 113 15.52 -6.16 9.33
C LYS A 113 16.24 -7.50 9.51
N ALA A 114 16.38 -8.27 8.44
CA ALA A 114 17.07 -9.56 8.46
C ALA A 114 18.58 -9.42 8.79
N ASP A 115 19.14 -8.22 8.61
CA ASP A 115 20.50 -7.84 9.01
C ASP A 115 20.70 -7.74 10.54
N ARG A 116 19.61 -7.65 11.31
CA ARG A 116 19.67 -7.47 12.78
C ARG A 116 19.57 -8.75 13.60
N VAL A 117 19.28 -9.87 12.94
CA VAL A 117 19.03 -11.15 13.61
C VAL A 117 19.80 -12.27 12.92
N ASP A 118 19.94 -13.40 13.60
CA ASP A 118 20.53 -14.59 13.00
C ASP A 118 19.54 -15.36 12.11
N GLU A 119 20.06 -16.29 11.33
CA GLU A 119 19.26 -17.11 10.42
C GLU A 119 18.24 -17.98 11.16
N ALA A 120 18.55 -18.40 12.39
CA ALA A 120 17.63 -19.16 13.23
C ALA A 120 16.36 -18.36 13.53
N ARG A 121 16.52 -17.08 13.89
CA ARG A 121 15.40 -16.17 14.13
C ARG A 121 14.61 -15.87 12.86
N VAL A 122 15.27 -15.67 11.72
CA VAL A 122 14.56 -15.50 10.43
C VAL A 122 13.65 -16.71 10.15
N ASN A 123 14.18 -17.92 10.31
CA ASN A 123 13.42 -19.16 10.09
C ASN A 123 12.28 -19.38 11.10
N GLU A 124 12.42 -18.87 12.32
CA GLU A 124 11.36 -18.87 13.34
C GLU A 124 10.22 -17.93 12.93
N VAL A 125 10.56 -16.68 12.59
CA VAL A 125 9.56 -15.67 12.16
C VAL A 125 8.88 -16.09 10.87
N GLU A 126 9.60 -16.69 9.92
CA GLU A 126 9.01 -17.22 8.69
C GLU A 126 7.92 -18.28 8.97
N ARG A 127 8.18 -19.18 9.92
CA ARG A 127 7.21 -20.19 10.37
C ARG A 127 6.01 -19.54 11.05
N GLN A 128 6.26 -18.62 11.98
CA GLN A 128 5.21 -17.88 12.69
C GLN A 128 4.29 -17.13 11.71
N VAL A 129 4.87 -16.44 10.71
CA VAL A 129 4.11 -15.73 9.68
C VAL A 129 3.25 -16.70 8.89
N LYS A 130 3.79 -17.83 8.43
CA LYS A 130 3.01 -18.83 7.67
C LYS A 130 1.82 -19.38 8.47
N GLU A 131 1.98 -19.60 9.78
CA GLU A 131 0.89 -20.02 10.66
C GLU A 131 -0.19 -18.95 10.76
N VAL A 132 0.20 -17.70 11.04
CA VAL A 132 -0.75 -16.58 11.17
C VAL A 132 -1.49 -16.30 9.87
N LEU A 133 -0.81 -16.38 8.72
CA LEU A 133 -1.48 -16.22 7.42
C LEU A 133 -2.62 -17.22 7.23
N ARG A 134 -2.44 -18.48 7.66
CA ARG A 134 -3.48 -19.51 7.61
C ARG A 134 -4.64 -19.19 8.55
N GLU A 135 -4.38 -18.63 9.73
CA GLU A 135 -5.43 -18.18 10.67
C GLU A 135 -6.37 -17.16 10.02
N TYR A 136 -5.84 -16.28 9.16
CA TYR A 136 -6.60 -15.26 8.45
C TYR A 136 -7.05 -15.65 7.04
N GLY A 137 -6.89 -16.92 6.63
CA GLY A 137 -7.36 -17.41 5.33
C GLY A 137 -6.49 -17.04 4.12
N PHE A 138 -5.24 -16.64 4.35
CA PHE A 138 -4.24 -16.41 3.30
C PHE A 138 -3.41 -17.69 3.07
N ALA A 139 -3.84 -18.53 2.15
CA ALA A 139 -3.19 -19.83 1.88
C ALA A 139 -1.91 -19.72 1.03
N GLU A 140 -1.87 -18.77 0.09
CA GLU A 140 -0.77 -18.58 -0.85
C GLU A 140 -0.17 -17.18 -0.70
N ALA A 141 0.89 -17.06 0.10
CA ALA A 141 1.69 -15.86 0.18
C ALA A 141 3.16 -16.19 -0.10
N LYS A 142 3.80 -15.42 -0.97
CA LYS A 142 5.25 -15.47 -1.13
C LYS A 142 5.90 -14.63 -0.03
N LEU A 143 6.89 -15.21 0.63
CA LEU A 143 7.68 -14.55 1.67
C LEU A 143 9.05 -14.17 1.09
N PHE A 144 9.46 -12.93 1.32
CA PHE A 144 10.77 -12.42 0.92
C PHE A 144 11.55 -11.93 2.13
N ILE A 145 12.76 -12.44 2.33
CA ILE A 145 13.65 -11.99 3.40
C ILE A 145 14.49 -10.83 2.87
N THR A 146 14.42 -9.69 3.55
CA THR A 146 14.96 -8.43 3.07
C THR A 146 15.69 -7.65 4.16
N ALA A 147 16.73 -6.93 3.73
CA ALA A 147 17.39 -5.91 4.53
C ALA A 147 17.57 -4.68 3.62
N ALA A 148 16.65 -3.71 3.73
CA ALA A 148 16.60 -2.55 2.84
C ALA A 148 17.88 -1.70 2.91
N THR A 149 18.55 -1.68 4.07
CA THR A 149 19.86 -1.02 4.30
C THR A 149 20.98 -1.63 3.47
N GLU A 150 20.94 -2.93 3.20
CA GLU A 150 21.93 -3.67 2.43
C GLU A 150 21.50 -3.94 0.98
N GLY A 151 20.25 -3.60 0.63
CA GLY A 151 19.65 -3.99 -0.65
C GLY A 151 19.33 -5.50 -0.77
N ARG A 152 19.53 -6.29 0.30
CA ARG A 152 19.29 -7.74 0.29
C ARG A 152 17.81 -8.03 0.02
N GLY A 153 17.55 -8.92 -0.94
CA GLY A 153 16.20 -9.40 -1.27
C GLY A 153 15.29 -8.38 -1.99
N ILE A 154 15.75 -7.14 -2.20
CA ILE A 154 14.96 -6.09 -2.84
C ILE A 154 14.70 -6.39 -4.31
N ASP A 155 15.70 -6.88 -5.05
CA ASP A 155 15.54 -7.17 -6.47
C ASP A 155 14.61 -8.36 -6.73
N ALA A 156 14.70 -9.42 -5.93
CA ALA A 156 13.78 -10.55 -6.00
C ALA A 156 12.32 -10.12 -5.67
N LEU A 157 12.15 -9.23 -4.67
CA LEU A 157 10.84 -8.67 -4.36
C LEU A 157 10.32 -7.81 -5.51
N ARG A 158 11.15 -6.93 -6.09
CA ARG A 158 10.80 -6.08 -7.25
C ARG A 158 10.29 -6.92 -8.42
N GLU A 159 11.02 -7.98 -8.78
CA GLU A 159 10.65 -8.87 -9.87
C GLU A 159 9.27 -9.49 -9.64
N HIS A 160 9.02 -10.00 -8.43
CA HIS A 160 7.72 -10.55 -8.06
C HIS A 160 6.59 -9.52 -8.15
N LEU A 161 6.81 -8.29 -7.65
CA LEU A 161 5.79 -7.24 -7.69
C LEU A 161 5.44 -6.83 -9.14
N LEU A 162 6.40 -6.87 -10.07
CA LEU A 162 6.16 -6.60 -11.49
C LEU A 162 5.42 -7.71 -12.23
N GLN A 163 5.45 -8.94 -11.70
CA GLN A 163 4.74 -10.11 -12.21
C GLN A 163 3.30 -10.22 -11.71
N LEU A 164 2.92 -9.42 -10.70
CA LEU A 164 1.56 -9.45 -10.19
C LEU A 164 0.56 -9.09 -11.31
N PRO A 165 -0.64 -9.70 -11.33
CA PRO A 165 -1.67 -9.29 -12.26
C PRO A 165 -2.26 -7.94 -11.82
N GLY A 166 -2.52 -7.05 -12.78
CA GLY A 166 -3.45 -5.94 -12.54
C GLY A 166 -4.87 -6.49 -12.52
N ARG A 167 -5.75 -5.93 -11.67
CA ARG A 167 -7.15 -6.34 -11.68
C ARG A 167 -7.82 -5.85 -12.96
N GLU A 168 -8.46 -6.77 -13.67
CA GLU A 168 -9.32 -6.40 -14.80
C GLU A 168 -10.60 -5.78 -14.24
N HIS A 169 -10.90 -4.55 -14.67
CA HIS A 169 -12.19 -3.93 -14.44
C HIS A 169 -13.05 -4.15 -15.67
N ALA A 170 -14.26 -4.69 -15.49
CA ALA A 170 -15.18 -4.84 -16.62
C ALA A 170 -15.52 -3.45 -17.21
N SER A 171 -15.51 -3.36 -18.55
CA SER A 171 -15.60 -2.07 -19.25
C SER A 171 -16.97 -1.37 -19.15
N GLN A 172 -17.99 -2.03 -18.58
CA GLN A 172 -19.39 -1.58 -18.57
C GLN A 172 -19.87 -1.12 -17.19
N HIS A 173 -19.02 -0.44 -16.42
CA HIS A 173 -19.40 0.10 -15.13
C HIS A 173 -19.40 1.63 -15.13
N SER A 174 -20.33 2.22 -14.38
CA SER A 174 -20.32 3.64 -14.09
C SER A 174 -19.01 4.03 -13.39
N PHE A 175 -18.49 5.20 -13.76
CA PHE A 175 -17.30 5.73 -13.11
C PHE A 175 -17.57 5.99 -11.62
N ARG A 176 -16.73 5.45 -10.74
CA ARG A 176 -16.82 5.66 -9.29
C ARG A 176 -15.45 5.91 -8.71
N LEU A 177 -15.28 7.07 -8.09
CA LEU A 177 -14.03 7.50 -7.46
C LEU A 177 -14.25 7.64 -5.95
N ALA A 178 -13.45 6.94 -5.15
CA ALA A 178 -13.34 7.19 -3.72
C ALA A 178 -12.29 8.29 -3.50
N ILE A 179 -12.72 9.49 -3.09
CA ILE A 179 -11.82 10.62 -2.86
C ILE A 179 -11.01 10.37 -1.59
N ASP A 180 -9.68 10.39 -1.70
CA ASP A 180 -8.75 10.30 -0.56
C ASP A 180 -8.33 11.67 -0.04
N ARG A 181 -8.10 12.63 -0.95
CA ARG A 181 -7.57 13.96 -0.61
C ARG A 181 -8.14 15.02 -1.55
N ALA A 182 -8.26 16.22 -1.01
CA ALA A 182 -8.63 17.42 -1.75
C ALA A 182 -7.69 18.57 -1.38
N PHE A 183 -7.08 19.20 -2.37
CA PHE A 183 -6.17 20.33 -2.17
C PHE A 183 -6.19 21.27 -3.37
N THR A 184 -5.77 22.52 -3.17
CA THR A 184 -5.75 23.52 -4.23
C THR A 184 -4.33 23.69 -4.75
N VAL A 185 -4.15 23.58 -6.07
CA VAL A 185 -2.88 23.83 -6.76
C VAL A 185 -2.96 25.18 -7.47
N LYS A 186 -1.97 26.05 -7.23
CA LYS A 186 -1.88 27.36 -7.88
C LYS A 186 -1.86 27.19 -9.41
N GLY A 187 -2.82 27.80 -10.10
CA GLY A 187 -2.97 27.72 -11.56
C GLY A 187 -3.93 26.63 -12.05
N ALA A 188 -4.05 25.50 -11.34
CA ALA A 188 -4.97 24.41 -11.73
C ALA A 188 -6.34 24.50 -11.01
N GLY A 189 -6.38 25.07 -9.82
CA GLY A 189 -7.58 25.15 -8.97
C GLY A 189 -7.68 23.95 -8.02
N LEU A 190 -8.91 23.53 -7.70
CA LEU A 190 -9.16 22.37 -6.86
C LEU A 190 -8.71 21.10 -7.57
N VAL A 191 -7.85 20.33 -6.91
CA VAL A 191 -7.43 18.99 -7.30
C VAL A 191 -7.92 18.02 -6.25
N VAL A 192 -8.54 16.93 -6.69
CA VAL A 192 -8.93 15.82 -5.83
C VAL A 192 -8.18 14.57 -6.31
N THR A 193 -7.65 13.80 -5.37
CA THR A 193 -7.06 12.48 -5.64
C THR A 193 -7.91 11.41 -5.00
N GLY A 194 -7.88 10.23 -5.58
CA GLY A 194 -8.74 9.13 -5.15
C GLY A 194 -8.42 7.83 -5.89
N THR A 195 -8.90 6.73 -5.34
CA THR A 195 -8.87 5.43 -6.02
C THR A 195 -10.11 5.26 -6.88
N ALA A 196 -9.90 5.05 -8.18
CA ALA A 196 -10.98 4.73 -9.11
C ALA A 196 -11.40 3.27 -8.90
N LEU A 197 -12.62 3.06 -8.43
CA LEU A 197 -13.16 1.74 -8.11
C LEU A 197 -13.74 1.04 -9.34
N SER A 198 -14.23 1.82 -10.32
CA SER A 198 -14.83 1.31 -11.54
C SER A 198 -14.94 2.39 -12.60
N GLY A 199 -15.07 1.96 -13.86
CA GLY A 199 -15.33 2.82 -15.03
C GLY A 199 -14.12 3.66 -15.46
N GLU A 200 -14.32 4.41 -16.52
CA GLU A 200 -13.33 5.33 -17.07
C GLU A 200 -13.86 6.77 -17.02
N VAL A 201 -12.94 7.73 -16.97
CA VAL A 201 -13.26 9.16 -16.99
C VAL A 201 -12.29 9.88 -17.92
N LYS A 202 -12.78 10.86 -18.66
CA LYS A 202 -11.98 11.73 -19.53
C LYS A 202 -12.18 13.20 -19.17
N VAL A 203 -11.23 14.02 -19.63
CA VAL A 203 -11.36 15.48 -19.54
C VAL A 203 -12.64 15.93 -20.24
N GLY A 204 -13.40 16.81 -19.58
CA GLY A 204 -14.68 17.31 -20.05
C GLY A 204 -15.90 16.55 -19.53
N ASP A 205 -15.73 15.34 -18.97
CA ASP A 205 -16.83 14.61 -18.34
C ASP A 205 -17.39 15.37 -17.14
N SER A 206 -18.68 15.17 -16.89
CA SER A 206 -19.39 15.71 -15.72
C SER A 206 -19.60 14.58 -14.70
N LEU A 207 -19.06 14.75 -13.51
CA LEU A 207 -19.18 13.82 -12.38
C LEU A 207 -20.14 14.37 -11.34
N TRP A 208 -20.75 13.49 -10.54
CA TRP A 208 -21.59 13.91 -9.42
C TRP A 208 -20.81 13.81 -8.10
N LEU A 209 -20.58 14.95 -7.43
CA LEU A 209 -19.93 14.98 -6.13
C LEU A 209 -20.95 14.73 -5.02
N THR A 210 -20.92 13.53 -4.44
CA THR A 210 -21.74 13.16 -3.29
C THR A 210 -21.36 13.96 -2.03
N GLY A 211 -22.33 14.25 -1.16
CA GLY A 211 -22.13 15.07 0.05
C GLY A 211 -22.24 16.58 -0.19
N VAL A 212 -21.79 17.05 -1.35
CA VAL A 212 -22.08 18.42 -1.86
C VAL A 212 -23.29 18.42 -2.79
N ASN A 213 -23.58 17.27 -3.41
CA ASN A 213 -24.69 17.03 -4.34
C ASN A 213 -24.70 18.01 -5.52
N LYS A 214 -23.54 18.13 -6.19
CA LYS A 214 -23.38 19.02 -7.36
C LYS A 214 -22.64 18.32 -8.49
N PRO A 215 -22.97 18.64 -9.76
CA PRO A 215 -22.17 18.22 -10.89
C PRO A 215 -20.85 19.00 -10.93
N MET A 216 -19.76 18.30 -11.24
CA MET A 216 -18.41 18.86 -11.35
C MET A 216 -17.78 18.40 -12.67
N ARG A 217 -17.22 19.34 -13.44
CA ARG A 217 -16.58 19.02 -14.72
C ARG A 217 -15.09 18.72 -14.53
N VAL A 218 -14.62 17.63 -15.09
CA VAL A 218 -13.19 17.26 -15.10
C VAL A 218 -12.43 18.25 -15.99
N ARG A 219 -11.46 18.97 -15.41
CA ARG A 219 -10.64 19.97 -16.13
C ARG A 219 -9.34 19.38 -16.67
N ALA A 220 -8.74 18.46 -15.92
CA ALA A 220 -7.51 17.73 -16.21
C ALA A 220 -7.48 16.46 -15.35
N LEU A 221 -6.64 15.49 -15.71
CA LEU A 221 -6.41 14.21 -15.03
C LEU A 221 -4.94 13.83 -15.10
#